data_AF-A0A8J7J8T7-F1
#
_entry.id   AF-A0A8J7J8T7-F1
#
_cell.length_a   1.000
_cell.length_b   1.000
_cell.length_c   1.000
_cell.angle_alpha   90.00
_cell.angle_beta   90.00
_cell.angle_gamma   90.00
#
_symmetry.space_group_name_H-M   'P 1'
#
loop_
_entity.id
_entity.type
_entity.pdbx_description
1 polymer ?
#
loop_
_entity_poly.entity_id
_entity_poly.type
_entity_poly.pdbx_seq_one_letter_code
_entity_poly.pdbx_strand_id
1 'polypeptide(L)'
;MLGIFWLWARGETLKRQGISRQGTAAVKTRRRRVQTKGRGATVAPAVVNSAVSKITTYTHNREVSARLLQATHLAHQGRSLDWCVEKIIHDLVRDRR
;
A
#
# COMPACT_ATOMS: atom_id res chain seq x y z
N MET A 1 24.57 8.19 -19.75
CA MET A 1 23.41 7.49 -20.35
C MET A 1 22.27 7.52 -19.36
N LEU A 2 21.33 8.46 -19.55
CA LEU A 2 20.19 8.72 -18.68
C LEU A 2 18.95 8.07 -19.31
N GLY A 3 18.42 7.03 -18.65
CA GLY A 3 17.32 6.23 -19.17
C GLY A 3 16.20 6.08 -18.13
N ILE A 4 15.17 6.93 -18.28
CA ILE A 4 13.76 6.61 -18.08
C ILE A 4 13.35 6.25 -16.63
N PHE A 5 13.20 7.28 -15.80
CA PHE A 5 12.38 7.22 -14.59
C PHE A 5 10.91 7.38 -15.00
N TRP A 6 10.15 6.30 -14.90
CA TRP A 6 8.74 6.26 -15.23
C TRP A 6 7.94 7.26 -14.38
N LEU A 7 7.30 8.15 -15.12
CA LEU A 7 6.40 9.22 -14.73
C LEU A 7 5.15 8.65 -14.05
N TRP A 8 5.10 8.64 -12.71
CA TRP A 8 3.87 8.43 -11.93
C TRP A 8 3.58 9.66 -11.07
N ALA A 9 3.44 10.81 -11.73
CA ALA A 9 2.89 12.03 -11.16
C ALA A 9 1.52 12.27 -11.81
N ARG A 10 0.47 11.66 -11.25
CA ARG A 10 -0.91 11.96 -11.64
C ARG A 10 -1.51 12.84 -10.55
N GLY A 11 -1.55 14.13 -10.84
CA GLY A 11 -2.14 15.14 -9.97
C GLY A 11 -3.66 14.99 -9.89
N GLU A 12 -4.19 15.23 -8.69
CA GLU A 12 -5.59 15.59 -8.47
C GLU A 12 -5.68 16.59 -7.31
N THR A 13 -5.41 17.85 -7.65
CA THR A 13 -5.83 19.00 -6.84
C THR A 13 -7.25 19.37 -7.25
N LEU A 14 -8.24 19.07 -6.42
CA LEU A 14 -9.56 19.71 -6.52
C LEU A 14 -10.03 20.20 -5.14
N LYS A 15 -9.66 21.46 -4.90
CA LYS A 15 -10.21 22.38 -3.90
C LYS A 15 -11.49 22.99 -4.51
N ARG A 16 -12.65 22.86 -3.85
CA ARG A 16 -13.82 23.79 -3.83
C ARG A 16 -14.98 23.11 -3.09
N GLN A 17 -15.22 23.43 -1.81
CA GLN A 17 -16.13 24.49 -1.32
C GLN A 17 -17.59 24.35 -1.77
N GLY A 18 -18.53 24.22 -0.81
CA GLY A 18 -19.96 24.34 -1.10
C GLY A 18 -20.98 23.84 -0.05
N ILE A 19 -21.07 24.50 1.11
CA ILE A 19 -22.32 24.90 1.82
C ILE A 19 -23.24 23.84 2.50
N SER A 20 -23.33 24.00 3.82
CA SER A 20 -24.45 23.84 4.77
C SER A 20 -25.77 23.19 4.34
N ARG A 21 -26.25 22.25 5.17
CA ARG A 21 -27.61 22.27 5.73
C ARG A 21 -27.64 21.60 7.10
N GLN A 22 -28.07 22.38 8.08
CA GLN A 22 -28.41 21.94 9.43
C GLN A 22 -29.58 20.95 9.37
N GLY A 23 -29.50 19.90 10.19
CA GLY A 23 -30.58 18.95 10.43
C GLY A 23 -30.40 18.38 11.83
N THR A 24 -31.03 19.05 12.79
CA THR A 24 -31.20 18.61 14.17
C THR A 24 -32.09 17.38 14.23
N ALA A 25 -31.59 16.26 14.75
CA ALA A 25 -32.41 15.25 15.40
C ALA A 25 -31.55 14.35 16.28
N ALA A 26 -31.81 14.40 17.59
CA ALA A 26 -31.20 13.58 18.60
C ALA A 26 -31.45 12.08 18.32
N VAL A 27 -30.38 11.29 18.23
CA VAL A 27 -30.47 9.84 18.46
C VAL A 27 -29.43 9.43 19.50
N LYS A 28 -30.04 9.08 20.63
CA LYS A 28 -29.54 8.49 21.85
C LYS A 28 -28.72 7.22 21.57
N THR A 29 -27.59 7.11 22.26
CA THR A 29 -26.93 5.85 22.65
C THR A 29 -26.61 4.82 21.56
N ARG A 30 -25.33 4.77 21.16
CA ARG A 30 -24.51 3.57 21.41
C ARG A 30 -23.04 3.92 21.23
N ARG A 31 -22.30 3.81 22.34
CA ARG A 31 -20.84 3.74 22.35
C ARG A 31 -20.39 2.52 21.53
N ARG A 32 -20.34 2.62 20.20
CA ARG A 32 -19.49 1.75 19.39
C ARG A 32 -18.14 2.43 19.29
N ARG A 33 -17.31 2.17 20.29
CA ARG A 33 -15.87 2.37 20.23
C ARG A 33 -15.39 1.47 19.09
N VAL A 34 -15.43 1.99 17.85
CA VAL A 34 -14.74 1.38 16.72
C VAL A 34 -13.28 1.51 17.10
N GLN A 35 -12.71 0.40 17.58
CA GLN A 35 -11.28 0.27 17.76
C GLN A 35 -10.65 0.64 16.42
N THR A 36 -10.09 1.84 16.36
CA THR A 36 -9.03 2.18 15.43
C THR A 36 -7.88 1.25 15.78
N LYS A 37 -7.93 0.04 15.22
CA LYS A 37 -6.88 -0.98 15.33
C LYS A 37 -5.59 -0.31 14.88
N GLY A 38 -4.76 0.05 15.86
CA GLY A 38 -3.55 0.81 15.68
C GLY A 38 -2.73 0.19 14.56
N ARG A 39 -2.59 0.93 13.45
CA ARG A 39 -1.65 0.63 12.38
C ARG A 39 -0.24 0.96 12.89
N GLY A 40 0.23 0.13 13.79
CA GLY A 40 1.58 0.09 14.34
C GLY A 40 1.97 -1.34 14.61
N ALA A 41 1.46 -2.28 13.81
CA ALA A 41 1.84 -3.68 13.90
C ALA A 41 3.27 -3.78 13.34
N THR A 42 4.25 -3.83 14.23
CA THR A 42 5.60 -4.28 13.94
C THR A 42 5.48 -5.59 13.16
N VAL A 43 5.72 -5.54 11.85
CA VAL A 43 5.57 -6.70 10.99
C VAL A 43 6.64 -7.69 11.41
N ALA A 44 6.23 -8.88 11.85
CA ALA A 44 7.18 -9.88 12.33
C ALA A 44 8.19 -10.22 11.20
N PRO A 45 9.49 -10.32 11.51
CA PRO A 45 10.53 -10.53 10.50
C PRO A 45 10.33 -11.83 9.70
N ALA A 46 9.67 -12.83 10.27
CA ALA A 46 9.29 -14.07 9.57
C ALA A 46 8.31 -13.84 8.40
N VAL A 47 7.39 -12.88 8.56
CA VAL A 47 6.40 -12.53 7.51
C VAL A 47 7.09 -11.83 6.35
N VAL A 48 8.05 -10.95 6.65
CA VAL A 48 8.87 -10.27 5.63
C VAL A 48 9.74 -11.27 4.88
N ASN A 49 10.40 -12.21 5.57
CA ASN A 49 11.17 -13.27 4.90
C ASN A 49 10.31 -14.13 3.98
N SER A 50 9.09 -14.48 4.40
CA SER A 50 8.15 -15.23 3.57
C SER A 50 7.73 -14.44 2.33
N ALA A 51 7.46 -13.14 2.48
CA ALA A 51 7.15 -12.24 1.37
C ALA A 51 8.31 -12.11 0.37
N VAL A 52 9.53 -11.94 0.86
CA VAL A 52 10.74 -11.86 0.02
C VAL A 52 10.97 -13.18 -0.73
N SER A 53 10.76 -14.32 -0.07
CA SER A 53 10.89 -15.64 -0.71
C SER A 53 9.94 -15.80 -1.90
N LYS A 54 8.66 -15.41 -1.76
CA LYS A 54 7.67 -15.44 -2.85
C LYS A 54 8.09 -14.60 -4.07
N ILE A 55 8.64 -13.41 -3.85
CA ILE A 55 9.11 -12.53 -4.93
C ILE A 55 10.38 -13.11 -5.57
N THR A 56 11.24 -13.74 -4.77
CA THR A 56 12.50 -14.35 -5.23
C THR A 56 12.26 -15.50 -6.19
N THR A 57 11.14 -16.21 -6.09
CA THR A 57 10.73 -17.21 -7.09
C THR A 57 10.63 -16.64 -8.52
N TYR A 58 10.32 -15.34 -8.65
CA TYR A 58 10.20 -14.69 -9.96
C TYR A 58 11.51 -13.99 -10.36
N THR A 59 12.13 -13.24 -9.45
CA THR A 59 13.34 -12.46 -9.75
C THR A 59 14.62 -13.28 -9.75
N HIS A 60 14.63 -14.43 -9.06
CA HIS A 60 15.80 -15.25 -8.74
C HIS A 60 16.93 -14.51 -8.01
N ASN A 61 16.64 -13.31 -7.48
CA ASN A 61 17.59 -12.49 -6.74
C ASN A 61 16.95 -11.92 -5.47
N ARG A 62 17.43 -12.38 -4.32
CA ARG A 62 16.89 -12.04 -3.00
C ARG A 62 17.06 -10.56 -2.66
N GLU A 63 18.18 -9.94 -3.03
CA GLU A 63 18.43 -8.52 -2.77
C GLU A 63 17.49 -7.64 -3.58
N VAL A 64 17.27 -7.98 -4.85
CA VAL A 64 16.31 -7.28 -5.71
C VAL A 64 14.89 -7.41 -5.16
N SER A 65 14.50 -8.61 -4.71
CA SER A 65 13.19 -8.85 -4.08
C SER A 65 12.97 -7.99 -2.84
N ALA A 66 13.97 -7.86 -1.96
CA ALA A 66 13.88 -7.05 -0.76
C ALA A 66 13.74 -5.55 -1.11
N ARG A 67 14.53 -5.06 -2.07
CA ARG A 67 14.45 -3.66 -2.54
C ARG A 67 13.10 -3.35 -3.18
N LEU A 68 12.56 -4.26 -3.99
CA LEU A 68 11.23 -4.11 -4.61
C LEU A 68 10.12 -4.05 -3.55
N LEU A 69 10.19 -4.95 -2.55
CA LEU A 69 9.23 -4.96 -1.46
C LEU A 69 9.26 -3.67 -0.64
N GLN A 70 10.46 -3.18 -0.31
CA GLN A 70 10.64 -1.93 0.42
C GLN A 70 10.13 -0.73 -0.38
N ALA A 71 10.50 -0.62 -1.66
CA ALA A 71 10.06 0.47 -2.53
C ALA A 71 8.53 0.50 -2.68
N THR A 72 7.91 -0.67 -2.88
CA THR A 72 6.45 -0.80 -3.02
C THR A 72 5.74 -0.47 -1.71
N HIS A 73 6.28 -0.91 -0.57
CA HIS A 73 5.71 -0.59 0.73
C HIS A 73 5.78 0.91 1.05
N LEU A 74 6.89 1.57 0.69
CA LEU A 74 7.05 3.02 0.85
C LEU A 74 6.11 3.81 -0.08
N ALA A 75 5.86 3.32 -1.29
CA ALA A 75 4.89 3.92 -2.21
C ALA A 75 3.43 3.71 -1.75
N HIS A 76 3.17 2.64 -1.00
CA HIS A 76 1.83 2.22 -0.59
C HIS A 76 1.71 1.96 0.92
N GLN A 77 2.11 2.95 1.74
CA GLN A 77 2.16 2.84 3.22
C GLN A 77 0.82 2.51 3.89
N GLY A 78 -0.30 2.71 3.18
CA GLY A 78 -1.65 2.35 3.65
C GLY A 78 -2.09 0.91 3.34
N ARG A 79 -1.28 0.15 2.61
CA ARG A 79 -1.60 -1.21 2.14
C ARG A 79 -0.90 -2.28 2.99
N SER A 80 -1.46 -3.48 2.98
CA SER A 80 -0.86 -4.64 3.63
C SER A 80 0.40 -5.09 2.88
N LEU A 81 1.30 -5.76 3.61
CA LEU A 81 2.49 -6.38 3.03
C LEU A 81 2.12 -7.39 1.94
N ASP A 82 1.05 -8.16 2.16
CA ASP A 82 0.52 -9.15 1.22
C ASP A 82 0.09 -8.51 -0.11
N TRP A 83 -0.66 -7.41 -0.05
CA TRP A 83 -1.03 -6.63 -1.24
C TRP A 83 0.20 -6.13 -2.00
N CYS A 84 1.26 -5.71 -1.29
CA CYS A 84 2.50 -5.27 -1.93
C CYS A 84 3.17 -6.43 -2.68
N VAL A 85 3.18 -7.64 -2.11
CA VAL A 85 3.72 -8.84 -2.75
C VAL A 85 2.94 -9.18 -4.03
N GLU A 86 1.61 -9.23 -3.94
CA GLU A 86 0.75 -9.50 -5.10
C GLU A 86 0.97 -8.48 -6.22
N LYS A 87 1.07 -7.19 -5.86
CA LYS A 87 1.33 -6.11 -6.82
C LYS A 87 2.68 -6.31 -7.53
N ILE A 88 3.74 -6.64 -6.80
CA ILE A 88 5.07 -6.89 -7.37
C ILE A 88 5.03 -8.09 -8.33
N ILE A 89 4.43 -9.21 -7.91
CA ILE A 89 4.32 -10.41 -8.74
C ILE A 89 3.53 -10.10 -10.02
N HIS A 90 2.41 -9.38 -9.91
CA HIS A 90 1.63 -8.97 -11.07
C HIS A 90 2.44 -8.11 -12.05
N ASP A 91 3.24 -7.16 -11.56
CA ASP A 91 4.10 -6.33 -12.42
C ASP A 91 5.19 -7.16 -13.10
N LEU A 92 5.84 -8.08 -12.38
CA LEU A 92 6.86 -8.99 -12.93
C LEU A 92 6.30 -9.95 -13.98
N VAL A 93 5.09 -10.47 -13.76
CA VAL A 93 4.43 -11.37 -14.72
C VAL A 93 3.97 -10.58 -15.95
N ARG A 94 3.49 -9.34 -15.78
CA ARG A 94 3.08 -8.48 -16.88
C ARG A 94 4.25 -8.10 -17.76
N ASP A 95 5.40 -7.73 -17.19
CA ASP A 95 6.60 -7.34 -17.95
C ASP A 95 7.19 -8.48 -18.80
N ARG A 96 6.90 -9.73 -18.42
CA ARG A 96 7.33 -10.93 -19.17
C ARG A 96 6.39 -11.35 -20.30
N ARG A 97 5.23 -10.72 -20.44
CA ARG A 97 4.27 -10.98 -21.52
C ARG A 97 4.40 -9.92 -22.60
#